data_AF-A0AAE0ETE1-F1
#
_entry.id   AF-A0AAE0ETE1-F1
#
_cell.length_a   1.000
_cell.length_b   1.000
_cell.length_c   1.000
_cell.angle_alpha   90.00
_cell.angle_beta   90.00
_cell.angle_gamma   90.00
#
_symmetry.space_group_name_H-M   'P 1'
#
loop_
_entity.id
_entity.type
_entity.pdbx_description
1 polymer ?
#
loop_
_entity_poly.entity_id
_entity_poly.type
_entity_poly.pdbx_seq_one_letter_code
_entity_poly.pdbx_strand_id
1 'polypeptide(L)'
;MEEAGLTFATTHSAEVKDLAIKSESFALAAVEFDIDRLEPTYRLQWGEVGNSNALDIAAGLGLPPSMLQEARRCMSEDLSEGNEAQRSGNLMASLERHLAEQRRRSSEAARACDDAQEELATARERKHEIDENGDELRAEIKATPIQIKEDAMTAFEAAIADVDRTVNDRQQDVS
;
A
#
# COMPACT_ATOMS: atom_id res chain seq x y z
N MET A 1 4.93 16.08 38.20
CA MET A 1 4.49 15.22 37.09
C MET A 1 5.63 14.25 36.89
N GLU A 2 5.49 13.00 37.28
CA GLU A 2 6.54 11.99 37.08
C GLU A 2 6.70 11.75 35.58
N GLU A 3 7.88 12.07 35.03
CA GLU A 3 8.26 11.66 33.68
C GLU A 3 8.52 10.16 33.69
N ALA A 4 7.61 9.38 33.10
CA ALA A 4 7.84 7.96 32.87
C ALA A 4 8.90 7.80 31.77
N GLY A 5 10.09 7.35 32.15
CA GLY A 5 11.18 7.05 31.21
C GLY A 5 10.90 5.75 30.43
N LEU A 6 11.24 5.75 29.13
CA LEU A 6 11.19 4.54 28.30
C LEU A 6 12.14 3.48 28.88
N THR A 7 11.59 2.33 29.28
CA THR A 7 12.34 1.24 29.92
C THR A 7 12.24 -0.02 29.08
N PHE A 8 13.38 -0.67 28.86
CA PHE A 8 13.46 -2.02 28.29
C PHE A 8 13.86 -2.98 29.38
N ALA A 9 13.10 -4.06 29.55
CA ALA A 9 13.40 -5.12 30.51
C ALA A 9 13.40 -6.47 29.80
N THR A 10 14.41 -7.29 30.09
CA THR A 10 14.44 -8.70 29.67
C THR A 10 14.18 -9.57 30.89
N THR A 11 13.35 -10.60 30.76
CA THR A 11 12.94 -11.42 31.89
C THR A 11 12.56 -12.83 31.48
N HIS A 12 12.81 -13.77 32.39
CA HIS A 12 12.28 -15.13 32.33
C HIS A 12 11.04 -15.33 33.23
N SER A 13 10.60 -14.30 33.97
CA SER A 13 9.42 -14.41 34.86
C SER A 13 8.12 -14.52 34.05
N ALA A 14 7.34 -15.57 34.36
CA ALA A 14 6.01 -15.76 33.79
C ALA A 14 5.03 -14.67 34.27
N GLU A 15 5.13 -14.25 35.53
CA GLU A 15 4.24 -13.25 36.14
C GLU A 15 4.38 -11.89 35.44
N VAL A 16 5.63 -11.52 35.10
CA VAL A 16 5.90 -10.27 34.36
C VAL A 16 5.37 -10.35 32.93
N LYS A 17 5.48 -11.51 32.27
CA LYS A 17 4.88 -11.75 30.94
C LYS A 17 3.36 -11.61 31.01
N ASP A 18 2.73 -12.20 32.03
CA ASP A 18 1.28 -12.15 32.23
C ASP A 18 0.78 -10.73 32.50
N LEU A 19 1.52 -9.95 33.30
CA LEU A 19 1.23 -8.53 33.51
C LEU A 19 1.28 -7.75 32.20
N ALA A 20 2.35 -7.96 31.41
CA ALA A 20 2.55 -7.27 30.14
C ALA A 20 1.52 -7.66 29.07
N ILE A 21 0.98 -8.88 29.10
CA ILE A 21 -0.12 -9.29 28.22
C ILE A 21 -1.42 -8.57 28.60
N LYS A 22 -1.68 -8.37 29.90
CA LYS A 22 -2.96 -7.84 30.41
C LYS A 22 -3.06 -6.32 30.43
N SER A 23 -1.98 -5.60 30.14
CA SER A 23 -1.91 -4.16 30.28
C SER A 23 -1.43 -3.49 28.99
N GLU A 24 -2.18 -2.48 28.53
CA GLU A 24 -1.85 -1.68 27.34
C GLU A 24 -0.60 -0.80 27.53
N SER A 25 -0.12 -0.64 28.77
CA SER A 25 1.05 0.16 29.09
C SER A 25 2.37 -0.51 28.70
N PHE A 26 2.35 -1.78 28.28
CA PHE A 26 3.54 -2.56 27.95
C PHE A 26 3.51 -3.00 26.47
N ALA A 27 4.69 -2.95 25.85
CA ALA A 27 4.93 -3.57 24.56
C ALA A 27 5.73 -4.86 24.77
N LEU A 28 5.26 -5.95 24.18
CA LEU A 28 5.95 -7.23 24.20
C LEU A 28 6.91 -7.34 23.01
N ALA A 29 8.06 -7.95 23.25
CA ALA A 29 8.97 -8.36 22.19
C ALA A 29 9.73 -9.62 22.60
N ALA A 30 10.02 -10.48 21.62
CA ALA A 30 10.80 -11.69 21.81
C ALA A 30 11.91 -11.76 20.77
N VAL A 31 13.01 -12.45 21.09
CA VAL A 31 14.07 -12.75 20.11
C VAL A 31 13.84 -14.16 19.58
N GLU A 32 13.82 -14.29 18.26
CA GLU A 32 13.65 -15.56 17.58
C GLU A 32 14.87 -16.48 17.80
N PHE A 33 14.56 -17.77 18.01
CA PHE A 33 15.54 -18.82 18.27
C PHE A 33 15.23 -20.02 17.37
N ASP A 34 16.21 -20.44 16.59
CA ASP A 34 16.12 -21.62 15.73
C ASP A 34 16.40 -22.86 16.59
N ILE A 35 15.36 -23.67 16.81
CA ILE A 35 15.45 -24.88 17.66
C ILE A 35 16.22 -25.99 16.95
N ASP A 36 16.14 -26.09 15.62
CA ASP A 36 16.82 -27.15 14.86
C ASP A 36 18.33 -26.92 14.84
N ARG A 37 18.75 -25.65 14.74
CA ARG A 37 20.16 -25.24 14.74
C ARG A 37 20.69 -24.86 16.12
N LEU A 38 19.80 -24.73 17.11
CA LEU A 38 20.10 -24.30 18.48
C LEU A 38 20.84 -22.96 18.56
N GLU A 39 20.45 -22.02 17.70
CA GLU A 39 21.08 -20.69 17.61
C GLU A 39 20.05 -19.56 17.62
N PRO A 40 20.39 -18.39 18.22
CA PRO A 40 19.58 -17.19 18.06
C PRO A 40 19.67 -16.69 16.62
N THR A 41 18.54 -16.33 16.01
CA THR A 41 18.53 -15.66 14.70
C THR A 41 18.70 -14.14 14.82
N TYR A 42 18.70 -13.64 16.07
CA TYR A 42 18.76 -12.23 16.44
C TYR A 42 17.66 -11.36 15.81
N ARG A 43 16.55 -11.97 15.38
CA ARG A 43 15.37 -11.27 14.88
C ARG A 43 14.43 -10.94 16.04
N LEU A 44 14.08 -9.66 16.16
CA LEU A 44 13.11 -9.19 17.16
C LEU A 44 11.68 -9.34 16.62
N GLN A 45 10.86 -10.10 17.33
CA GLN A 45 9.44 -10.31 17.06
C GLN A 45 8.60 -9.43 17.99
N TRP A 46 8.01 -8.38 17.45
CA TRP A 46 7.17 -7.44 18.19
C TRP A 46 5.78 -8.02 18.44
N GLY A 47 5.25 -7.82 19.64
CA GLY A 47 3.93 -8.29 20.05
C GLY A 47 3.87 -9.77 20.42
N GLU A 48 5.02 -10.46 20.41
CA GLU A 48 5.14 -11.88 20.75
C GLU A 48 5.79 -12.09 22.13
N VAL A 49 5.36 -13.16 22.79
CA VAL A 49 6.00 -13.68 23.99
C VAL A 49 6.85 -14.87 23.60
N GLY A 50 8.16 -14.79 23.86
CA GLY A 50 9.09 -15.86 23.51
C GLY A 50 8.80 -17.16 24.27
N ASN A 51 8.98 -18.28 23.57
CA ASN A 51 8.92 -19.61 24.15
C ASN A 51 10.18 -19.90 24.98
N SER A 52 9.99 -20.49 26.17
CA SER A 52 11.12 -20.95 26.99
C SER A 52 11.67 -22.28 26.43
N ASN A 53 12.73 -22.21 25.62
CA ASN A 53 13.35 -23.38 24.96
C ASN A 53 14.44 -24.06 25.83
N ALA A 54 14.46 -23.82 27.14
CA ALA A 54 15.55 -24.24 28.02
C ALA A 54 15.82 -25.76 28.01
N LEU A 55 14.76 -26.58 27.97
CA LEU A 55 14.91 -28.04 27.93
C LEU A 55 15.38 -28.55 26.56
N ASP A 56 15.01 -27.88 25.48
CA ASP A 56 15.43 -28.26 24.12
C ASP A 56 16.91 -27.89 23.90
N ILE A 57 17.34 -26.74 24.43
CA ILE A 57 18.76 -26.35 24.50
C ILE A 57 19.55 -27.35 25.34
N ALA A 58 19.05 -27.70 26.53
CA ALA A 58 19.69 -28.69 27.40
C ALA A 58 19.84 -30.06 26.71
N ALA A 59 18.83 -30.49 25.95
CA ALA A 59 18.91 -31.69 25.13
C ALA A 59 20.03 -31.60 24.07
N GLY A 60 20.10 -30.47 23.36
CA GLY A 60 21.16 -30.19 22.39
C GLY A 60 22.58 -30.16 22.99
N LEU A 61 22.71 -29.75 24.25
CA LEU A 61 23.96 -29.78 25.01
C LEU A 61 24.33 -31.17 25.56
N GLY A 62 23.48 -32.18 25.33
CA GLY A 62 23.77 -33.56 25.70
C GLY A 62 23.26 -34.00 27.07
N LEU A 63 22.29 -33.29 27.65
CA LEU A 63 21.67 -33.78 28.89
C LEU A 63 20.95 -35.12 28.67
N PRO A 64 21.01 -36.06 29.64
CA PRO A 64 20.37 -37.36 29.51
C PRO A 64 18.84 -37.27 29.30
N PRO A 65 18.27 -38.05 28.37
CA PRO A 65 16.82 -38.05 28.10
C PRO A 65 15.96 -38.32 29.34
N SER A 66 16.45 -39.15 30.28
CA SER A 66 15.76 -39.45 31.53
C SER A 66 15.62 -38.22 32.44
N MET A 67 16.65 -37.38 32.53
CA MET A 67 16.59 -36.13 33.30
C MET A 67 15.66 -35.12 32.64
N LEU A 68 15.71 -35.02 31.31
CA LEU A 68 14.82 -34.13 30.55
C LEU A 68 13.35 -34.55 30.71
N GLN A 69 13.08 -35.85 30.70
CA GLN A 69 11.73 -36.39 30.90
C GLN A 69 11.21 -36.11 32.32
N GLU A 70 12.05 -36.28 33.34
CA GLU A 70 11.70 -35.94 34.72
C GLU A 70 11.42 -34.44 34.87
N ALA A 71 12.27 -33.58 34.30
CA ALA A 71 12.08 -32.13 34.32
C ALA A 71 10.78 -31.70 33.63
N ARG A 72 10.44 -32.30 32.48
CA ARG A 72 9.14 -32.07 31.81
C ARG A 72 7.98 -32.52 32.70
N ARG A 73 8.11 -33.63 33.43
CA ARG A 73 7.06 -34.11 34.33
C ARG A 73 6.84 -33.15 35.49
N CYS A 74 7.90 -32.71 36.17
CA CYS A 74 7.82 -31.72 37.25
C CYS A 74 7.18 -30.41 36.75
N MET A 75 7.56 -29.94 35.57
CA MET A 75 6.92 -28.76 34.98
C MET A 75 5.44 -29.03 34.69
N SER A 76 5.06 -30.18 34.13
CA SER A 76 3.64 -30.48 33.85
C SER A 76 2.79 -30.60 35.13
N GLU A 77 3.37 -31.14 36.20
CA GLU A 77 2.73 -31.27 37.52
C GLU A 77 2.50 -29.87 38.14
N ASP A 78 3.45 -28.94 38.00
CA ASP A 78 3.30 -27.52 38.40
C ASP A 78 2.36 -26.72 37.48
N LEU A 79 2.22 -27.10 36.20
CA LEU A 79 1.45 -26.37 35.18
C LEU A 79 -0.02 -26.81 35.08
N SER A 80 -0.40 -27.91 35.74
CA SER A 80 -1.73 -28.53 35.75
C SER A 80 -2.87 -27.60 36.23
N GLU A 81 -2.58 -26.44 36.82
CA GLU A 81 -3.61 -25.53 37.35
C GLU A 81 -3.85 -24.26 36.51
N GLY A 82 -3.15 -24.00 35.40
CA GLY A 82 -3.52 -22.81 34.59
C GLY A 82 -2.79 -22.50 33.28
N ASN A 83 -1.65 -23.11 32.97
CA ASN A 83 -0.77 -22.56 31.93
C ASN A 83 -0.98 -23.12 30.51
N GLU A 84 -1.52 -24.33 30.35
CA GLU A 84 -1.80 -24.92 29.02
C GLU A 84 -2.98 -24.22 28.33
N ALA A 85 -4.04 -23.91 29.08
CA ALA A 85 -5.15 -23.11 28.60
C ALA A 85 -4.70 -21.68 28.23
N GLN A 86 -3.76 -21.12 28.98
CA GLN A 86 -3.19 -19.78 28.72
C GLN A 86 -2.29 -19.76 27.48
N ARG A 87 -1.48 -20.80 27.24
CA ARG A 87 -0.71 -20.94 25.97
C ARG A 87 -1.61 -21.12 24.76
N SER A 88 -2.64 -21.95 24.86
CA SER A 88 -3.62 -22.15 23.78
C SER A 88 -4.42 -20.87 23.51
N GLY A 89 -4.85 -20.18 24.57
CA GLY A 89 -5.50 -18.87 24.49
C GLY A 89 -4.64 -17.80 23.84
N ASN A 90 -3.34 -17.76 24.16
CA ASN A 90 -2.40 -16.82 23.55
C ASN A 90 -2.16 -17.09 22.06
N LEU A 91 -2.09 -18.37 21.67
CA LEU A 91 -1.99 -18.74 20.25
C LEU A 91 -3.27 -18.35 19.49
N MET A 92 -4.45 -18.63 20.05
CA MET A 92 -5.73 -18.22 19.48
C MET A 92 -5.86 -16.71 19.37
N ALA A 93 -5.51 -15.95 20.41
CA ALA A 93 -5.54 -14.49 20.39
C ALA A 93 -4.53 -13.89 19.40
N SER A 94 -3.37 -14.53 19.20
CA SER A 94 -2.41 -14.13 18.17
C SER A 94 -2.95 -14.38 16.76
N LEU A 95 -3.56 -15.54 16.53
CA LEU A 95 -4.19 -15.89 15.26
C LEU A 95 -5.37 -14.96 14.93
N GLU A 96 -6.22 -14.66 15.91
CA GLU A 96 -7.34 -13.73 15.75
C GLU A 96 -6.85 -12.32 15.40
N ARG A 97 -5.80 -11.82 16.07
CA ARG A 97 -5.17 -10.54 15.72
C ARG A 97 -4.61 -10.56 14.30
N HIS A 98 -3.89 -11.61 13.91
CA HIS A 98 -3.36 -11.76 12.55
C HIS A 98 -4.46 -11.79 11.49
N LEU A 99 -5.56 -12.51 11.75
CA LEU A 99 -6.71 -12.55 10.85
C LEU A 99 -7.42 -11.19 10.76
N ALA A 100 -7.56 -10.48 11.87
CA ALA A 100 -8.13 -9.13 11.89
C ALA A 100 -7.27 -8.14 11.09
N GLU A 101 -5.95 -8.17 11.30
CA GLU A 101 -4.97 -7.35 10.56
C GLU A 101 -5.02 -7.64 9.06
N GLN A 102 -5.07 -8.92 8.67
CA GLN A 102 -5.18 -9.34 7.26
C GLN A 102 -6.49 -8.89 6.64
N ARG A 103 -7.62 -9.02 7.35
CA ARG A 103 -8.92 -8.52 6.89
C ARG A 103 -8.92 -7.01 6.69
N ARG A 104 -8.32 -6.26 7.63
CA ARG A 104 -8.18 -4.80 7.52
C ARG A 104 -7.37 -4.43 6.28
N ARG A 105 -6.19 -5.03 6.09
CA ARG A 105 -5.33 -4.80 4.92
C ARG A 105 -6.03 -5.15 3.61
N SER A 106 -6.76 -6.26 3.57
CA SER A 106 -7.54 -6.66 2.39
C SER A 106 -8.64 -5.65 2.07
N SER A 107 -9.32 -5.13 3.09
CA SER A 107 -10.37 -4.10 2.93
C SER A 107 -9.79 -2.78 2.42
N GLU A 108 -8.66 -2.35 2.97
CA GLU A 108 -7.94 -1.14 2.53
C GLU A 108 -7.45 -1.27 1.09
N ALA A 109 -6.88 -2.44 0.73
CA ALA A 109 -6.45 -2.72 -0.63
C ALA A 109 -7.62 -2.73 -1.63
N ALA A 110 -8.78 -3.27 -1.23
CA ALA A 110 -9.99 -3.25 -2.07
C ALA A 110 -10.45 -1.82 -2.34
N ARG A 111 -10.54 -0.98 -1.31
CA ARG A 111 -10.90 0.45 -1.46
C ARG A 111 -9.93 1.20 -2.35
N ALA A 112 -8.63 1.02 -2.14
CA ALA A 112 -7.62 1.65 -2.98
C ALA A 112 -7.69 1.21 -4.45
N CYS A 113 -8.10 -0.04 -4.70
CA CYS A 113 -8.32 -0.54 -6.06
C CYS A 113 -9.53 0.12 -6.72
N ASP A 114 -10.63 0.27 -5.98
CA ASP A 114 -11.84 0.95 -6.45
C ASP A 114 -11.54 2.44 -6.76
N ASP A 115 -10.88 3.15 -5.85
CA ASP A 115 -10.47 4.55 -6.03
C ASP A 115 -9.58 4.70 -7.28
N ALA A 116 -8.60 3.81 -7.46
CA ALA A 116 -7.71 3.82 -8.63
C ALA A 116 -8.45 3.54 -9.94
N GLN A 117 -9.50 2.71 -9.92
CA GLN A 117 -10.33 2.46 -11.10
C GLN A 117 -11.15 3.68 -11.50
N GLU A 118 -11.71 4.41 -10.52
CA GLU A 118 -12.47 5.64 -10.75
C GLU A 118 -11.56 6.75 -11.32
N GLU A 119 -10.36 6.93 -10.76
CA GLU A 119 -9.37 7.86 -11.30
C GLU A 119 -8.96 7.51 -12.74
N LEU A 120 -8.75 6.22 -13.02
CA LEU A 120 -8.39 5.75 -14.35
C LEU A 120 -9.51 6.01 -15.37
N ALA A 121 -10.78 5.84 -14.97
CA ALA A 121 -11.94 6.14 -15.81
C ALA A 121 -12.00 7.64 -16.14
N THR A 122 -11.88 8.48 -15.12
CA THR A 122 -11.89 9.94 -15.27
C THR A 122 -10.72 10.43 -16.15
N ALA A 123 -9.53 9.85 -15.98
CA ALA A 123 -8.37 10.17 -16.80
C ALA A 123 -8.56 9.77 -18.27
N ARG A 124 -9.25 8.64 -18.52
CA ARG A 124 -9.58 8.20 -19.89
C ARG A 124 -10.58 9.14 -20.57
N GLU A 125 -11.61 9.58 -19.86
CA GLU A 125 -12.58 10.55 -20.38
C GLU A 125 -11.90 11.87 -20.73
N ARG A 126 -11.12 12.44 -19.81
CA ARG A 126 -10.36 13.68 -20.07
C ARG A 126 -9.41 13.54 -21.26
N LYS A 127 -8.73 12.38 -21.39
CA LYS A 127 -7.87 12.13 -22.53
C LYS A 127 -8.68 12.11 -23.82
N HIS A 128 -9.84 11.47 -23.82
CA HIS A 128 -10.71 11.43 -25.00
C HIS A 128 -11.17 12.82 -25.42
N GLU A 129 -11.61 13.66 -24.48
CA GLU A 129 -11.99 15.05 -24.74
C GLU A 129 -10.83 15.88 -25.31
N ILE A 130 -9.62 15.70 -24.79
CA ILE A 130 -8.42 16.39 -25.30
C ILE A 130 -8.09 15.93 -26.73
N ASP A 131 -8.20 14.63 -26.99
CA ASP A 131 -7.95 14.07 -28.32
C ASP A 131 -8.98 14.58 -29.34
N GLU A 132 -10.27 14.62 -28.98
CA GLU A 132 -11.35 15.17 -29.82
C GLU A 132 -11.17 16.67 -30.09
N ASN A 133 -11.01 17.48 -29.05
CA ASN A 133 -10.74 18.92 -29.20
C ASN A 133 -9.46 19.19 -30.01
N GLY A 134 -8.45 18.33 -29.85
CA GLY A 134 -7.20 18.42 -30.61
C GLY A 134 -7.38 18.13 -32.10
N ASP A 135 -8.27 17.21 -32.45
CA ASP A 135 -8.62 16.89 -33.83
C ASP A 135 -9.48 17.98 -34.47
N GLU A 136 -10.44 18.55 -33.74
CA GLU A 136 -11.23 19.69 -34.19
C GLU A 136 -10.35 20.91 -34.46
N LEU A 137 -9.47 21.28 -33.52
CA LEU A 137 -8.55 22.40 -33.68
C LEU A 137 -7.58 22.17 -34.85
N ARG A 138 -7.13 20.93 -35.05
CA ARG A 138 -6.30 20.55 -36.22
C ARG A 138 -7.05 20.70 -37.53
N ALA A 139 -8.34 20.36 -37.56
CA ALA A 139 -9.18 20.53 -38.75
C ALA A 139 -9.41 22.01 -39.05
N GLU A 140 -9.70 22.82 -38.03
CA GLU A 140 -9.89 24.27 -38.16
C GLU A 140 -8.62 24.95 -38.68
N ILE A 141 -7.45 24.70 -38.06
CA ILE A 141 -6.16 25.24 -38.50
C ILE A 141 -5.83 24.87 -39.95
N LYS A 142 -6.27 23.70 -40.43
CA LYS A 142 -6.09 23.31 -41.84
C LYS A 142 -7.05 24.03 -42.79
N ALA A 143 -8.26 24.34 -42.35
CA ALA A 143 -9.29 24.99 -43.16
C ALA A 143 -9.04 26.50 -43.30
N THR A 144 -8.69 27.19 -42.22
CA THR A 144 -8.56 28.66 -42.21
C THR A 144 -7.62 29.22 -43.29
N PRO A 145 -6.41 28.68 -43.53
CA PRO A 145 -5.51 29.18 -44.58
C PRO A 145 -6.05 28.96 -46.00
N ILE A 146 -6.83 27.89 -46.20
CA ILE A 146 -7.44 27.56 -47.50
C ILE A 146 -8.56 28.57 -47.78
N GLN A 147 -9.46 28.82 -46.81
CA GLN A 147 -10.51 29.83 -46.94
C GLN A 147 -9.95 31.23 -47.18
N ILE A 148 -8.95 31.66 -46.40
CA ILE A 148 -8.34 32.99 -46.58
C ILE A 148 -7.79 33.15 -47.99
N LYS A 149 -7.19 32.09 -48.55
CA LYS A 149 -6.68 32.13 -49.93
C LYS A 149 -7.82 32.20 -50.95
N GLU A 150 -8.86 31.39 -50.82
CA GLU A 150 -10.03 31.41 -51.72
C GLU A 150 -10.77 32.75 -51.68
N ASP A 151 -10.99 33.30 -50.49
CA ASP A 151 -11.65 34.60 -50.29
C ASP A 151 -10.83 35.73 -50.89
N ALA A 152 -9.51 35.73 -50.68
CA ALA A 152 -8.61 36.72 -51.28
C ALA A 152 -8.60 36.61 -52.82
N MET A 153 -8.65 35.40 -53.36
CA MET A 153 -8.67 35.17 -54.81
C MET A 153 -9.99 35.64 -55.43
N THR A 154 -11.12 35.37 -54.76
CA THR A 154 -12.45 35.82 -55.17
C THR A 154 -12.56 37.35 -55.12
N ALA A 155 -12.06 37.98 -54.06
CA ALA A 155 -12.03 39.43 -53.94
C ALA A 155 -11.14 40.09 -55.01
N PHE A 156 -10.02 39.45 -55.36
CA PHE A 156 -9.13 39.91 -56.42
C PHE A 156 -9.78 39.82 -57.81
N GLU A 157 -10.45 38.71 -58.13
CA GLU A 157 -11.21 38.56 -59.38
C GLU A 157 -12.34 39.57 -59.50
N ALA A 158 -13.08 39.82 -58.41
CA ALA A 158 -14.11 40.84 -58.36
C ALA A 158 -13.56 42.25 -58.60
N ALA A 159 -12.38 42.58 -58.04
CA ALA A 159 -11.70 43.85 -58.26
C ALA A 159 -11.23 44.03 -59.71
N ILE A 160 -10.69 42.97 -60.33
CA ILE A 160 -10.33 43.00 -61.77
C ILE A 160 -11.57 43.26 -62.62
N ALA A 161 -12.66 42.54 -62.37
CA ALA A 161 -13.91 42.69 -63.13
C ALA A 161 -14.50 44.11 -63.00
N ASP A 162 -14.31 44.77 -61.84
CA ASP A 162 -14.77 46.14 -61.63
C ASP A 162 -13.90 47.18 -62.36
N VAL A 163 -12.59 46.96 -62.38
CA VAL A 163 -11.64 47.77 -63.17
C VAL A 163 -11.92 47.63 -64.66
N ASP A 164 -12.18 46.42 -65.15
CA ASP A 164 -12.50 46.19 -66.56
C ASP A 164 -13.80 46.89 -66.97
N ARG A 165 -14.84 46.86 -66.12
CA ARG A 165 -16.07 47.63 -66.36
C ARG A 165 -15.80 49.13 -66.44
N THR A 166 -15.08 49.70 -65.47
CA THR A 166 -14.81 51.14 -65.44
C THR A 166 -13.90 51.63 -66.57
N VAL A 167 -12.98 50.79 -67.07
CA VAL A 167 -12.18 51.10 -68.26
C VAL A 167 -13.03 51.04 -69.52
N ASN A 168 -13.90 50.03 -69.66
CA ASN A 168 -14.77 49.88 -70.83
C ASN A 168 -15.81 51.02 -70.91
N ASP A 169 -16.40 51.43 -69.78
CA ASP A 169 -17.34 52.55 -69.73
C ASP A 169 -16.65 53.88 -70.13
N ARG A 170 -15.40 54.09 -69.73
CA ARG A 170 -14.61 55.27 -70.14
C ARG A 170 -14.17 55.26 -71.60
N GLN A 171 -14.03 54.08 -72.23
CA GLN A 171 -13.73 54.00 -73.66
C GLN A 171 -14.96 54.28 -74.54
N GLN A 172 -16.17 54.05 -74.03
CA GLN A 172 -17.41 54.36 -74.74
C GLN A 172 -17.81 55.85 -74.67
N ASP A 173 -17.39 56.58 -73.63
CA ASP A 173 -17.67 58.03 -73.48
C ASP A 173 -16.73 58.95 -74.31
N VAL A 174 -15.73 58.40 -75.02
CA VAL A 174 -14.73 59.18 -75.81
C VAL A 174 -14.88 58.98 -77.32
N SER A 175 -15.95 58.35 -77.80
CA SER A 175 -16.34 58.31 -79.23
C SER A 175 -17.55 59.19 -79.51
#